data_AF-Q95ZG8-F1
#
_entry.id   AF-Q95ZG8-F1
#
_cell.length_a   1.000
_cell.length_b   1.000
_cell.length_c   1.000
_cell.angle_alpha   90.00
_cell.angle_beta   90.00
_cell.angle_gamma   90.00
#
_symmetry.space_group_name_H-M   'P 1'
#
loop_
_entity.id
_entity.type
_entity.pdbx_description
1 polymer ?
#
loop_
_entity_poly.entity_id
_entity_poly.type
_entity_poly.pdbx_seq_one_letter_code
_entity_poly.pdbx_strand_id
1 'polypeptide(L)' 'MSESQLKKVLKENETLKAQLEKSTTILKVSEACESLQDYCTKTSDPFIPGWSGENEWTKPLKGNGCSVL' A
#
# COMPACT_ATOMS: atom_id res chain seq x y z
N MET A 1 4.98 16.09 -40.16
CA MET A 1 4.89 16.81 -38.87
C MET A 1 3.46 16.86 -38.33
N SER A 2 2.46 17.21 -39.14
CA SER A 2 1.05 17.23 -38.71
C SER A 2 0.54 15.87 -38.24
N GLU A 3 0.82 14.79 -38.97
CA GLU A 3 0.37 13.44 -38.60
C GLU A 3 0.97 12.93 -37.29
N SER A 4 2.23 13.21 -37.00
CA SER A 4 2.87 12.79 -35.75
C SER A 4 2.31 13.54 -34.54
N GLN A 5 2.03 14.83 -34.71
CA GLN A 5 1.33 15.63 -33.70
C GLN A 5 -0.10 15.13 -33.49
N LEU A 6 -0.83 14.82 -34.57
CA LEU A 6 -2.18 14.26 -34.51
C LEU A 6 -2.18 12.91 -33.76
N LYS A 7 -1.27 12.00 -34.08
CA LYS A 7 -1.12 10.71 -33.38
C LYS A 7 -0.83 10.91 -31.89
N LYS A 8 0.00 11.89 -31.52
CA LYS A 8 0.28 12.23 -30.12
C LYS A 8 -0.98 12.72 -29.40
N VAL A 9 -1.75 13.62 -30.01
CA VAL A 9 -2.99 14.16 -29.43
C VAL A 9 -4.05 13.07 -29.27
N LEU A 10 -4.21 12.18 -30.26
CA LEU A 10 -5.15 11.05 -30.17
C LEU A 10 -4.77 10.09 -29.04
N LYS A 11 -3.49 9.76 -28.89
CA LYS A 11 -2.99 8.94 -27.78
C LYS A 11 -3.23 9.58 -26.42
N GLU A 12 -3.02 10.89 -26.30
CA GLU A 12 -3.31 11.63 -25.07
C GLU A 12 -4.83 11.62 -24.78
N ASN A 13 -5.66 11.79 -25.80
CA ASN A 13 -7.12 11.74 -25.67
C ASN A 13 -7.60 10.38 -25.17
N GLU A 14 -7.04 9.28 -25.69
CA GLU A 14 -7.33 7.92 -25.22
C GLU A 14 -6.89 7.74 -23.76
N THR A 15 -5.71 8.24 -23.40
CA THR A 15 -5.20 8.18 -22.02
C THR A 15 -6.10 8.95 -21.05
N LEU A 16 -6.52 10.16 -21.42
CA LEU A 16 -7.40 10.99 -20.60
C LEU A 16 -8.80 10.39 -20.48
N LYS A 17 -9.33 9.77 -21.54
CA LYS A 17 -10.60 9.02 -21.49
C LYS A 17 -10.52 7.85 -20.51
N ALA A 18 -9.45 7.07 -20.56
CA ALA A 18 -9.24 5.96 -19.62
C ALA A 18 -9.08 6.44 -18.16
N GLN A 19 -8.39 7.56 -17.94
CA GLN A 19 -8.28 8.17 -16.61
C GLN A 19 -9.61 8.70 -16.08
N LEU A 20 -10.43 9.30 -16.95
CA LEU A 20 -11.76 9.77 -16.61
C LEU A 20 -12.67 8.60 -16.21
N GLU A 21 -12.67 7.53 -17.01
CA GLU A 21 -13.41 6.31 -16.71
C GLU A 21 -12.99 5.72 -15.35
N LYS A 22 -11.68 5.59 -15.10
CA LYS A 22 -11.15 5.16 -13.80
C LYS A 22 -11.62 6.06 -12.66
N SER A 23 -11.72 7.37 -12.88
CA SER A 23 -12.13 8.33 -11.85
C SER A 23 -13.58 8.15 -11.40
N THR A 24 -14.44 7.58 -12.25
CA THR A 24 -15.84 7.30 -11.89
C THR A 24 -15.98 6.19 -10.85
N THR A 25 -14.96 5.35 -10.67
CA THR A 25 -14.95 4.24 -9.70
C THR A 25 -14.09 4.52 -8.46
N ILE A 26 -13.52 5.73 -8.33
CA ILE A 26 -12.66 6.08 -7.19
C ILE A 26 -13.54 6.33 -5.95
N LEU A 27 -13.15 5.74 -4.82
CA LEU A 27 -13.76 5.99 -3.52
C LEU A 27 -13.60 7.46 -3.10
N LYS A 28 -14.54 7.97 -2.30
CA LYS A 28 -14.33 9.27 -1.65
C LYS A 28 -13.10 9.19 -0.76
N VAL A 29 -12.40 10.32 -0.60
CA VAL A 29 -11.23 10.40 0.29
C VAL A 29 -11.59 9.97 1.71
N SER A 30 -12.79 10.32 2.20
CA SER A 30 -13.29 9.86 3.50
C SER A 30 -13.37 8.34 3.60
N GLU A 31 -13.93 7.66 2.60
CA GLU A 31 -14.08 6.20 2.56
C GLU A 31 -12.70 5.50 2.48
N ALA A 32 -11.77 6.06 1.69
CA ALA A 32 -10.41 5.56 1.61
C ALA A 32 -9.66 5.71 2.94
N CYS A 33 -9.83 6.85 3.63
CA CYS A 33 -9.27 7.07 4.96
C CYS A 33 -9.89 6.15 6.02
N GLU A 34 -11.21 5.91 5.97
CA GLU A 34 -11.89 4.95 6.84
C GLU A 34 -11.33 3.54 6.64
N SER A 35 -11.17 3.09 5.39
CA SER A 35 -10.56 1.79 5.09
C SER A 35 -9.12 1.67 5.59
N LEU A 36 -8.33 2.74 5.49
CA LEU A 36 -6.96 2.77 5.98
C LEU A 36 -6.89 2.70 7.51
N GLN A 37 -7.75 3.47 8.20
CA GLN A 37 -7.86 3.44 9.65
C GLN A 37 -8.29 2.06 10.15
N ASP A 38 -9.27 1.45 9.48
CA ASP A 38 -9.75 0.10 9.79
C ASP A 38 -8.61 -0.93 9.66
N TYR A 39 -7.80 -0.83 8.60
CA TYR A 39 -6.62 -1.68 8.44
C TYR A 39 -5.60 -1.49 9.56
N CYS A 40 -5.23 -0.25 9.87
CA CYS A 40 -4.25 0.06 10.92
C CYS A 40 -4.72 -0.35 12.32
N THR A 41 -6.02 -0.34 12.60
CA THR A 41 -6.55 -0.73 13.92
C THR A 41 -6.71 -2.24 14.08
N LYS A 42 -7.00 -2.97 13.01
CA LYS A 42 -7.20 -4.43 13.04
C LYS A 42 -5.91 -5.23 12.84
N THR A 43 -4.91 -4.64 12.19
CA THR A 43 -3.64 -5.30 11.91
C THR A 43 -2.71 -5.17 13.11
N SER A 44 -2.27 -6.30 13.67
CA SER A 44 -1.27 -6.28 14.74
C SER A 44 0.09 -5.86 14.19
N ASP A 45 0.65 -4.78 14.72
CA ASP A 45 1.97 -4.26 14.36
C ASP A 45 2.93 -4.36 15.57
N PRO A 46 3.97 -5.21 15.49
CA PRO A 46 4.98 -5.35 16.54
C PRO A 46 5.81 -4.10 16.84
N PHE A 47 5.74 -3.08 15.98
CA PHE A 47 6.51 -1.84 16.11
C PHE A 47 5.72 -0.69 16.75
N ILE A 48 4.43 -0.88 17.05
CA ILE A 48 3.62 0.14 17.74
C ILE A 48 3.92 0.11 19.26
N PRO A 49 4.10 1.27 19.91
CA PRO A 49 4.20 1.34 21.37
C PRO A 49 3.02 0.65 22.06
N GLY A 50 3.30 -0.31 22.93
CA GLY A 50 2.28 -1.06 23.67
C GLY A 50 1.87 -2.40 23.05
N TRP A 51 2.50 -2.82 21.94
CA TRP A 51 2.35 -4.19 21.44
C TRP A 51 2.82 -5.19 22.51
N SER A 52 1.96 -6.17 22.82
CA SER A 52 2.15 -7.14 23.91
C SER A 52 2.37 -8.57 23.44
N GLY A 53 2.63 -8.75 22.14
CA GLY A 53 2.94 -10.07 21.59
C GLY A 53 4.34 -10.57 21.97
N GLU A 54 4.60 -11.83 21.64
CA GLU A 54 5.88 -12.46 21.94
C GLU A 54 6.93 -12.07 20.90
N ASN A 55 8.05 -11.48 21.35
CA ASN A 55 9.17 -11.17 20.48
C ASN A 55 9.99 -12.45 20.24
N GLU A 56 9.85 -13.06 19.05
CA GLU A 56 10.58 -14.27 18.64
C GLU A 56 12.11 -14.13 18.77
N TRP A 57 12.66 -12.93 18.58
CA TRP A 57 14.09 -12.65 18.71
C TRP A 57 14.59 -12.68 20.16
N THR A 58 13.68 -12.68 21.15
CA THR A 58 14.01 -12.81 22.58
C THR A 58 13.83 -14.22 23.11
N LYS A 59 13.28 -15.14 22.31
CA LYS A 59 13.08 -16.53 22.76
C LYS A 59 14.42 -17.21 22.98
N PRO A 60 14.61 -17.92 24.11
CA PRO A 60 15.78 -18.76 24.27
C PRO A 60 15.77 -19.82 23.17
N LEU A 61 16.89 -19.96 22.46
CA LEU A 61 17.08 -21.00 21.45
C LEU A 61 16.75 -22.37 22.08
N LYS A 62 15.62 -22.96 21.70
CA LYS A 62 15.28 -24.35 22.07
C LYS A 62 16.16 -25.29 21.24
N GLY A 63 17.39 -25.50 21.72
CA GLY A 63 18.38 -26.37 21.10
C GLY A 63 19.80 -25.85 21.36
N ASN A 64 20.67 -26.72 21.85
CA ASN A 64 22.06 -26.45 22.25
C ASN A 64 22.77 -25.33 21.46
N GLY A 65 23.16 -24.28 22.19
CA GLY A 65 24.47 -23.62 22.04
C GLY A 65 24.77 -22.94 20.71
N CYS A 66 24.57 -21.62 20.67
CA CYS A 66 25.62 -20.65 20.35
C CYS A 66 25.06 -19.23 20.53
N SER A 67 25.52 -18.53 21.57
CA SER A 67 25.44 -17.07 21.64
C SER A 67 26.56 -16.52 20.78
N VAL A 68 26.24 -15.83 19.70
CA VAL A 68 27.18 -14.89 19.07
C VAL A 68 26.83 -13.54 19.66
N LEU A 69 27.78 -13.00 20.43
CA LEU A 69 27.81 -11.61 20.90
C LEU A 69 27.47 -10.63 19.77
#